data_AF-A0A7C2R8V7-F1
#
_entry.id   AF-A0A7C2R8V7-F1
#
_cell.length_a   1.000
_cell.length_b   1.000
_cell.length_c   1.000
_cell.angle_alpha   90.00
_cell.angle_beta   90.00
_cell.angle_gamma   90.00
#
_symmetry.space_group_name_H-M   'P 1'
#
loop_
_entity.id
_entity.type
_entity.pdbx_description
1 polymer ?
#
loop_
_entity_poly.entity_id
_entity_poly.type
_entity_poly.pdbx_seq_one_letter_code
_entity_poly.pdbx_strand_id
1 'polypeptide(L)'
;VELLPESPAFYPKDTLTDKPERFFVNEIIREKILIHYKKEIPYSVEIETEEFFEEENIIRMRSVIMVERETQKGIIIGHKGAALKRVGVEARKDLEKFFGKQVHLELYVKVNKNWRSDARQLRRFGYNDK
;
A
#
# COMPACT_ATOMS: atom_id res chain seq x y z
N VAL A 1 -8.89 -28.75 13.49
CA VAL A 1 -9.69 -27.96 14.48
C VAL A 1 -9.33 -28.32 15.92
N GLU A 2 -8.63 -29.44 16.17
CA GLU A 2 -8.29 -29.95 17.53
C GLU A 2 -7.46 -29.01 18.43
N LEU A 3 -6.85 -27.94 17.90
CA LEU A 3 -6.04 -27.00 18.68
C LEU A 3 -6.75 -25.68 18.99
N LEU A 4 -7.97 -25.46 18.48
CA LEU A 4 -8.74 -24.25 18.78
C LEU A 4 -9.60 -24.49 20.04
N PRO A 5 -9.59 -23.57 21.02
CA PRO A 5 -10.48 -23.67 22.16
C PRO A 5 -11.93 -23.54 21.71
N GLU A 6 -12.84 -24.25 22.37
CA GLU A 6 -14.27 -24.06 22.17
C GLU A 6 -14.65 -22.61 22.53
N SER A 7 -15.17 -21.88 21.55
CA SER A 7 -15.55 -20.49 21.72
C SER A 7 -16.57 -20.07 20.65
N PRO A 8 -17.47 -19.13 20.94
CA PRO A 8 -18.28 -18.48 19.92
C PRO A 8 -17.40 -17.84 18.83
N ALA A 9 -17.96 -17.68 17.63
CA ALA A 9 -17.27 -16.96 16.58
C ALA A 9 -17.01 -15.51 17.02
N PHE A 10 -15.74 -15.09 17.03
CA PHE A 10 -15.34 -13.72 17.38
C PHE A 10 -15.74 -12.69 16.32
N TYR A 11 -15.91 -13.13 15.07
CA TYR A 11 -16.33 -12.30 13.94
C TYR A 11 -17.47 -12.98 13.17
N PRO A 12 -18.35 -12.21 12.52
CA PRO A 12 -19.35 -12.75 11.59
C PRO A 12 -18.70 -13.59 10.48
N LYS A 13 -19.41 -14.62 9.98
CA LYS A 13 -18.85 -15.56 8.98
C LYS A 13 -18.53 -14.92 7.63
N ASP A 14 -19.17 -13.79 7.34
CA ASP A 14 -19.03 -12.95 6.16
C ASP A 14 -17.95 -11.86 6.32
N THR A 15 -17.45 -11.64 7.54
CA THR A 15 -16.35 -10.70 7.78
C THR A 15 -15.02 -11.34 7.32
N LEU A 16 -14.50 -10.86 6.19
CA LEU A 16 -13.21 -11.30 5.67
C LEU A 16 -12.02 -10.69 6.44
N THR A 17 -12.18 -9.44 6.92
CA THR A 17 -11.09 -8.67 7.56
C THR A 17 -11.65 -7.49 8.36
N ASP A 18 -10.88 -7.03 9.35
CA ASP A 18 -11.13 -5.82 10.15
C ASP A 18 -10.39 -4.57 9.61
N LYS A 19 -9.65 -4.72 8.50
CA LYS A 19 -8.80 -3.67 7.94
C LYS A 19 -9.58 -2.72 7.03
N PRO A 20 -9.26 -1.41 7.05
CA PRO A 20 -9.89 -0.43 6.15
C PRO A 20 -9.43 -0.64 4.69
N GLU A 21 -10.21 -0.16 3.72
CA GLU A 21 -9.93 -0.29 2.29
C GLU A 21 -8.56 0.27 1.91
N ARG A 22 -8.18 1.40 2.54
CA ARG A 22 -6.87 2.04 2.34
C ARG A 22 -5.71 1.14 2.73
N PHE A 23 -5.89 0.25 3.70
CA PHE A 23 -4.87 -0.74 4.03
C PHE A 23 -4.61 -1.67 2.85
N PHE A 24 -5.67 -2.19 2.21
CA PHE A 24 -5.53 -3.04 1.03
C PHE A 24 -4.93 -2.30 -0.17
N VAL A 25 -5.28 -1.03 -0.36
CA VAL A 25 -4.63 -0.18 -1.37
C VAL A 25 -3.12 -0.13 -1.12
N ASN A 26 -2.72 0.17 0.11
CA ASN A 26 -1.31 0.24 0.50
C ASN A 26 -0.60 -1.11 0.29
N GLU A 27 -1.19 -2.22 0.74
CA GLU A 27 -0.61 -3.56 0.61
C GLU A 27 -0.47 -4.00 -0.85
N ILE A 28 -1.48 -3.78 -1.70
CA ILE A 28 -1.42 -4.14 -3.12
C ILE A 28 -0.30 -3.38 -3.83
N ILE A 29 -0.15 -2.07 -3.54
CA ILE A 29 0.96 -1.28 -4.08
C ILE A 29 2.31 -1.80 -3.55
N ARG A 30 2.39 -2.08 -2.24
CA ARG A 30 3.61 -2.61 -1.59
C ARG A 30 4.02 -3.96 -2.17
N GLU A 31 3.08 -4.84 -2.46
CA GLU A 31 3.31 -6.13 -3.13
C GLU A 31 3.97 -5.92 -4.50
N LYS A 32 3.47 -4.98 -5.32
CA LYS A 32 4.08 -4.69 -6.63
C LYS A 32 5.48 -4.11 -6.49
N ILE A 33 5.73 -3.31 -5.46
CA ILE A 33 7.09 -2.87 -5.15
C ILE A 33 7.97 -4.07 -4.76
N LEU A 34 7.47 -4.98 -3.94
CA LEU A 34 8.20 -6.18 -3.53
C LEU A 34 8.56 -7.09 -4.72
N ILE A 35 7.68 -7.21 -5.70
CA ILE A 35 7.89 -8.05 -6.90
C ILE A 35 8.92 -7.42 -7.86
N HIS A 36 8.85 -6.10 -8.08
CA HIS A 36 9.60 -5.44 -9.16
C HIS A 36 10.94 -4.84 -8.75
N TYR A 37 11.14 -4.54 -7.47
CA TYR A 37 12.39 -3.97 -6.96
C TYR A 37 13.20 -5.00 -6.19
N LYS A 38 14.51 -4.76 -6.05
CA LYS A 38 15.46 -5.66 -5.42
C LYS A 38 16.25 -4.95 -4.32
N LYS A 39 17.10 -5.73 -3.64
CA LYS A 39 18.01 -5.25 -2.60
C LYS A 39 17.23 -4.59 -1.46
N GLU A 40 17.61 -3.39 -1.04
CA GLU A 40 17.01 -2.68 0.07
C GLU A 40 15.69 -1.98 -0.27
N ILE A 41 15.40 -1.75 -1.55
CA ILE A 41 14.28 -0.89 -1.98
C ILE A 41 12.91 -1.39 -1.47
N PRO A 42 12.53 -2.68 -1.59
CA PRO A 42 11.26 -3.16 -1.08
C PRO A 42 11.06 -2.94 0.42
N TYR A 43 12.16 -2.87 1.17
CA TYR A 43 12.13 -2.75 2.61
C TYR A 43 12.21 -1.29 3.07
N SER A 44 12.59 -0.35 2.19
CA SER A 44 12.80 1.06 2.51
C SER A 44 11.68 1.97 1.98
N VAL A 45 10.50 1.41 1.73
CA VAL A 45 9.32 2.16 1.30
C VAL A 45 8.20 2.13 2.33
N GLU A 46 7.41 3.18 2.35
CA GLU A 46 6.09 3.19 2.99
C GLU A 46 5.04 3.68 2.00
N ILE A 47 3.82 3.14 2.06
CA ILE A 47 2.74 3.52 1.16
C ILE A 47 1.62 4.14 1.99
N GLU A 48 1.25 5.38 1.64
CA GLU A 48 0.16 6.10 2.30
C GLU A 48 -0.84 6.56 1.23
N THR A 49 -2.05 5.98 1.21
CA THR A 49 -3.18 6.50 0.44
C THR A 49 -3.73 7.77 1.09
N GLU A 50 -3.36 8.93 0.53
CA GLU A 50 -3.79 10.26 0.99
C GLU A 50 -5.26 10.51 0.61
N GLU A 51 -5.67 10.18 -0.61
CA GLU A 51 -7.03 10.43 -1.13
C GLU A 51 -7.71 9.12 -1.55
N PHE A 52 -9.00 8.99 -1.24
CA PHE A 52 -9.85 7.87 -1.65
C PHE A 52 -11.28 8.40 -1.78
N PHE A 53 -11.73 8.53 -3.03
CA PHE A 53 -13.07 8.98 -3.38
C PHE A 53 -13.77 7.86 -4.14
N GLU A 54 -14.83 7.33 -3.54
CA GLU A 54 -15.61 6.25 -4.12
C GLU A 54 -16.92 6.79 -4.67
N GLU A 55 -17.15 6.50 -5.95
CA GLU A 55 -18.40 6.73 -6.65
C GLU A 55 -19.03 5.37 -7.02
N GLU A 56 -20.19 5.40 -7.68
CA GLU A 56 -20.94 4.19 -8.04
C GLU A 56 -20.11 3.22 -8.89
N ASN A 57 -19.43 3.73 -9.93
CA ASN A 57 -18.72 2.91 -10.92
C ASN A 57 -17.20 3.05 -10.91
N ILE A 58 -16.66 4.05 -10.19
CA ILE A 58 -15.23 4.37 -10.19
C ILE A 58 -14.75 4.74 -8.80
N ILE A 59 -13.52 4.34 -8.49
CA ILE A 59 -12.78 4.81 -7.31
C ILE A 59 -11.60 5.64 -7.80
N ARG A 60 -11.49 6.87 -7.31
CA ARG A 60 -10.35 7.77 -7.55
C ARG A 60 -9.50 7.84 -6.29
N MET A 61 -8.22 7.53 -6.40
CA MET A 61 -7.32 7.47 -5.26
C MET A 61 -5.94 8.02 -5.58
N ARG A 62 -5.31 8.62 -4.57
CA ARG A 62 -3.92 9.07 -4.61
C ARG A 62 -3.14 8.39 -3.51
N SER A 63 -2.05 7.72 -3.89
CA SER A 63 -1.12 7.11 -2.94
C SER A 63 0.29 7.65 -3.10
N VAL A 64 0.96 7.80 -1.97
CA VAL A 64 2.35 8.26 -1.90
C VAL A 64 3.23 7.10 -1.49
N ILE A 65 4.26 6.86 -2.28
CA ILE A 65 5.38 5.98 -1.95
C ILE A 65 6.46 6.85 -1.29
N MET A 66 6.63 6.69 0.02
CA MET A 66 7.67 7.37 0.78
C MET A 66 8.96 6.57 0.73
N VAL A 67 10.09 7.26 0.50
CA VAL A 67 11.44 6.68 0.56
C VAL A 67 12.34 7.53 1.45
N GLU A 68 13.46 6.97 1.90
CA GLU A 68 14.38 7.67 2.81
C GLU A 68 15.39 8.56 2.09
N ARG A 69 15.75 8.22 0.84
CA ARG A 69 16.84 8.86 0.09
C ARG A 69 16.44 9.20 -1.35
N GLU A 70 17.01 10.28 -1.89
CA GLU A 70 16.75 10.71 -3.27
C GLU A 70 17.18 9.66 -4.31
N THR A 71 18.25 8.90 -4.01
CA THR A 71 18.69 7.77 -4.85
C THR A 71 17.60 6.70 -4.97
N GLN A 72 16.91 6.38 -3.86
CA GLN A 72 15.81 5.42 -3.83
C GLN A 72 14.61 5.95 -4.62
N LYS A 73 14.30 7.26 -4.51
CA LYS A 73 13.26 7.89 -5.32
C LYS A 73 13.55 7.76 -6.81
N GLY A 74 14.80 7.99 -7.22
CA GLY A 74 15.23 7.77 -8.60
C GLY A 74 15.02 6.33 -9.06
N ILE A 75 15.32 5.34 -8.21
CA ILE A 75 15.12 3.91 -8.50
C ILE A 75 13.63 3.57 -8.64
N ILE A 76 12.78 4.04 -7.72
CA ILE A 76 11.32 3.81 -7.77
C ILE A 76 10.71 4.42 -9.03
N ILE A 77 11.11 5.65 -9.40
CA ILE A 77 10.61 6.27 -10.63
C ILE A 77 11.11 5.49 -11.86
N GLY A 78 12.39 5.12 -11.85
CA GLY A 78 13.05 4.45 -12.96
C GLY A 78 13.23 5.35 -14.19
N HIS A 79 13.87 4.82 -15.23
CA HIS A 79 14.15 5.58 -16.45
C HIS A 79 12.84 6.10 -17.08
N LYS A 80 12.69 7.42 -17.20
CA LYS A 80 11.50 8.09 -17.74
C LYS A 80 10.18 7.66 -17.07
N GLY A 81 10.22 7.27 -15.79
CA GLY A 81 9.01 6.85 -15.06
C GLY A 81 8.54 5.42 -15.38
N ALA A 82 9.30 4.65 -16.17
CA ALA A 82 8.84 3.34 -16.66
C ALA A 82 8.63 2.31 -15.53
N ALA A 83 9.44 2.35 -14.47
CA ALA A 83 9.32 1.43 -13.35
C ALA A 83 8.07 1.75 -12.51
N LEU A 84 7.89 3.01 -12.14
CA LEU A 84 6.69 3.46 -11.41
C LEU A 84 5.41 3.23 -12.22
N LYS A 85 5.45 3.46 -13.54
CA LYS A 85 4.30 3.18 -14.41
C LYS A 85 3.92 1.70 -14.39
N ARG A 86 4.90 0.78 -14.39
CA ARG A 86 4.63 -0.66 -14.29
C ARG A 86 3.92 -1.00 -12.98
N VAL A 87 4.45 -0.52 -11.86
CA VAL A 87 3.84 -0.69 -10.53
C VAL A 87 2.39 -0.19 -10.52
N GLY A 88 2.16 1.04 -11.00
CA GLY A 88 0.83 1.63 -11.01
C GLY A 88 -0.16 0.88 -11.90
N VAL A 89 0.28 0.41 -13.08
CA VAL A 89 -0.59 -0.36 -13.98
C VAL A 89 -1.00 -1.71 -13.39
N GLU A 90 -0.06 -2.42 -12.77
CA GLU A 90 -0.34 -3.72 -12.15
C GLU A 90 -1.16 -3.57 -10.87
N ALA A 91 -0.81 -2.62 -10.00
CA ALA A 91 -1.57 -2.33 -8.79
C ALA A 91 -3.02 -1.94 -9.14
N ARG A 92 -3.23 -1.06 -10.13
CA ARG A 92 -4.57 -0.66 -10.58
C ARG A 92 -5.41 -1.86 -11.03
N LYS A 93 -4.85 -2.80 -11.79
CA LYS A 93 -5.59 -4.00 -12.23
C LYS A 93 -6.05 -4.86 -11.05
N ASP A 94 -5.19 -5.04 -10.07
CA ASP A 94 -5.52 -5.83 -8.88
C ASP A 94 -6.54 -5.11 -8.00
N LEU A 95 -6.45 -3.78 -7.89
CA LEU A 95 -7.45 -2.96 -7.20
C LEU A 95 -8.81 -3.00 -7.90
N GLU A 96 -8.86 -2.93 -9.24
CA GLU A 96 -10.12 -3.08 -9.98
C GLU A 96 -10.77 -4.43 -9.72
N LYS A 97 -9.97 -5.50 -9.68
CA LYS A 97 -10.45 -6.84 -9.34
C LYS A 97 -10.92 -6.93 -7.89
N PHE A 98 -10.19 -6.29 -6.96
CA PHE A 98 -10.50 -6.31 -5.54
C PHE A 98 -11.80 -5.56 -5.22
N PHE A 99 -11.99 -4.36 -5.79
CA PHE A 99 -13.17 -3.54 -5.54
C PHE A 99 -14.35 -3.83 -6.47
N GLY A 100 -14.14 -4.52 -7.59
CA GLY A 100 -15.17 -4.73 -8.60
C GLY A 100 -15.62 -3.45 -9.32
N LYS A 101 -14.80 -2.40 -9.28
CA LYS A 101 -15.07 -1.08 -9.87
C LYS A 101 -13.89 -0.63 -10.73
N GLN A 102 -14.11 0.34 -11.61
CA GLN A 102 -12.99 1.00 -12.28
C GLN A 102 -12.13 1.75 -11.25
N VAL A 103 -10.81 1.76 -11.43
CA VAL A 103 -9.89 2.47 -10.52
C VAL A 103 -9.07 3.48 -11.29
N HIS A 104 -9.06 4.71 -10.80
CA HIS A 104 -8.09 5.73 -11.16
C HIS A 104 -7.08 5.89 -10.02
N LEU A 105 -5.86 5.41 -10.23
CA LEU A 105 -4.78 5.43 -9.24
C LEU A 105 -3.69 6.43 -9.65
N GLU A 106 -3.51 7.47 -8.83
CA GLU A 106 -2.36 8.36 -8.90
C GLU A 106 -1.26 7.89 -7.92
N LEU A 107 -0.02 7.77 -8.40
CA LEU A 107 1.14 7.43 -7.58
C LEU A 107 2.17 8.55 -7.58
N TYR A 108 2.59 8.95 -6.40
CA TYR A 108 3.67 9.92 -6.20
C TYR A 108 4.80 9.29 -5.39
N VAL A 109 6.03 9.77 -5.60
CA VAL A 109 7.19 9.35 -4.81
C VAL A 109 7.74 10.55 -4.06
N LYS A 110 7.68 10.50 -2.72
CA LYS A 110 8.18 11.57 -1.84
C LYS A 110 9.37 11.06 -1.03
N VAL A 111 10.37 11.91 -0.81
CA VAL A 111 11.47 11.61 0.12
C VAL A 111 11.10 12.11 1.51
N ASN A 112 11.11 11.21 2.48
CA ASN A 112 10.93 11.50 3.89
C ASN A 112 12.17 10.98 4.64
N LYS A 113 13.12 11.88 4.95
CA LYS A 113 14.40 11.44 5.53
C LYS A 113 14.18 10.86 6.93
N ASN A 114 14.81 9.73 7.21
CA ASN A 114 14.83 9.06 8.52
C ASN A 114 13.45 8.70 9.08
N TRP A 115 12.43 8.53 8.22
CA TRP A 115 11.06 8.23 8.68
C TRP A 115 10.98 6.95 9.51
N ARG A 116 11.84 5.96 9.23
CA ARG A 116 11.89 4.69 9.97
C ARG A 116 12.42 4.82 11.40
N SER A 117 13.17 5.88 11.68
CA SER A 117 13.66 6.18 13.03
C SER A 117 12.76 7.17 13.77
N ASP A 118 11.79 7.78 13.07
CA ASP A 118 10.87 8.73 13.66
C ASP A 118 9.63 8.01 14.21
N ALA A 119 9.59 7.85 15.53
CA ALA A 119 8.48 7.20 16.23
C ALA A 119 7.12 7.85 15.93
N ARG A 120 7.06 9.15 15.60
CA ARG A 120 5.81 9.82 15.21
C ARG A 120 5.35 9.36 13.82
N GLN A 121 6.28 9.22 12.88
CA GLN A 121 5.99 8.74 11.53
C GLN A 121 5.58 7.28 11.57
N LEU A 122 6.33 6.45 12.31
CA LEU A 122 6.00 5.04 12.53
C LEU A 122 4.57 4.87 13.05
N ARG A 123 4.19 5.61 14.10
CA ARG A 123 2.81 5.61 14.62
C ARG A 123 1.79 6.04 13.58
N ARG A 124 2.09 7.06 12.76
CA ARG A 124 1.18 7.50 11.67
C ARG A 124 0.98 6.39 10.63
N PHE A 125 2.02 5.62 10.32
CA PHE A 125 1.96 4.50 9.38
C PHE A 125 1.34 3.23 9.97
N GLY A 126 0.91 3.26 11.24
CA GLY A 126 0.33 2.10 11.91
C GLY A 126 1.36 1.13 12.50
N TYR A 127 2.65 1.49 12.49
CA TYR A 127 3.69 0.81 13.26
C TYR A 127 3.65 1.31 14.70
N ASN A 128 2.66 0.83 15.45
CA ASN A 128 2.61 1.02 16.89
C ASN A 128 3.34 -0.15 17.55
N ASP A 129 4.40 0.15 18.31
CA ASP A 129 4.86 -0.79 19.34
C ASP A 129 3.69 -1.00 20.31
N LYS A 130 3.27 -2.26 20.45
CA LYS A 130 2.29 -2.65 21.48
C LYS A 130 2.90 -2.50 22.87
#